data_AF-A0A3P3VTT0-F1
#
_entry.id   AF-A0A3P3VTT0-F1
#
_cell.length_a   1.000
_cell.length_b   1.000
_cell.length_c   1.000
_cell.angle_alpha   90.00
_cell.angle_beta   90.00
_cell.angle_gamma   90.00
#
_symmetry.space_group_name_H-M   'P 1'
#
loop_
_entity.id
_entity.type
_entity.pdbx_description
1 polymer ?
#
loop_
_entity_poly.entity_id
_entity_poly.type
_entity_poly.pdbx_seq_one_letter_code
_entity_poly.pdbx_strand_id
1 'polypeptide(L)'
;MIRACFKILKKIDKYERKSESNDVLHSKYLVYASGLTYEQYLNPYLIIKHVFNEQSFSQIELDLEDIMEHTLGNASSCPSEDICISFININRLLDACWLICNR
;
A
#
# COMPACT_ATOMS: atom_id res chain seq x y z
N MET A 1 -3.86 6.75 -6.70
CA MET A 1 -3.75 6.54 -5.23
C MET A 1 -2.29 6.58 -4.76
N ILE A 2 -1.34 5.90 -5.43
CA ILE A 2 0.11 5.94 -5.11
C ILE A 2 0.68 7.36 -4.96
N ARG A 3 0.36 8.28 -5.89
CA ARG A 3 0.75 9.71 -5.80
C ARG A 3 0.26 10.39 -4.52
N ALA A 4 -0.91 10.02 -4.00
CA ALA A 4 -1.43 10.56 -2.75
C ALA A 4 -0.64 10.01 -1.56
N CYS A 5 -0.46 8.68 -1.51
CA CYS A 5 0.38 8.01 -0.52
C CYS A 5 1.83 8.59 -0.54
N PHE A 6 2.42 8.94 -1.70
CA PHE A 6 3.73 9.64 -1.80
C PHE A 6 3.70 11.10 -1.28
N LYS A 7 2.61 11.84 -1.48
CA LYS A 7 2.45 13.19 -0.90
C LYS A 7 2.32 13.13 0.62
N ILE A 8 1.67 12.10 1.15
CA ILE A 8 1.57 11.83 2.59
C ILE A 8 2.95 11.55 3.18
N LEU A 9 3.76 10.70 2.51
CA LEU A 9 5.14 10.42 2.91
C LEU A 9 5.96 11.70 3.14
N LYS A 10 5.86 12.68 2.23
CA LYS A 10 6.57 13.97 2.35
C LYS A 10 6.21 14.80 3.59
N LYS A 11 5.13 14.43 4.29
CA LYS A 11 4.61 15.11 5.48
C LYS A 11 4.30 14.10 6.60
N ILE A 12 4.93 12.93 6.59
CA ILE A 12 4.54 11.76 7.40
C ILE A 12 4.47 12.07 8.90
N ASP A 13 5.39 12.88 9.43
CA ASP A 13 5.45 13.26 10.84
C ASP A 13 4.18 13.99 11.33
N LYS A 14 3.46 14.67 10.42
CA LYS A 14 2.20 15.36 10.74
C LYS A 14 1.03 14.39 10.92
N TYR A 15 1.13 13.22 10.31
CA TYR A 15 0.07 12.23 10.22
C TYR A 15 0.25 11.10 11.24
N GLU A 16 1.49 10.67 11.47
CA GLU A 16 1.82 9.57 12.39
C GLU A 16 1.39 9.87 13.85
N ARG A 17 1.44 11.14 14.27
CA ARG A 17 1.00 11.56 15.61
C ARG A 17 -0.52 11.53 15.84
N LYS A 18 -1.33 11.41 14.79
CA LYS A 18 -2.80 11.58 14.86
C LYS A 18 -3.57 10.25 14.95
N SER A 19 -2.91 9.10 15.13
CA SER A 19 -3.61 7.82 15.06
C SER A 19 -4.44 7.57 16.33
N GLU A 20 -5.73 7.89 16.27
CA GLU A 20 -6.73 7.43 17.25
C GLU A 20 -7.17 6.01 16.88
N SER A 21 -7.16 5.10 17.85
CA SER A 21 -7.59 3.71 17.71
C SER A 21 -9.12 3.64 17.71
N ASN A 22 -9.72 3.09 16.65
CA ASN A 22 -11.16 2.76 16.61
C ASN A 22 -11.36 1.23 16.66
N ASP A 23 -11.70 0.70 17.84
CA ASP A 23 -11.91 -0.75 18.08
C ASP A 23 -13.00 -1.37 17.19
N VAL A 24 -13.99 -0.58 16.77
CA VAL A 24 -15.12 -1.03 15.94
C VAL A 24 -14.66 -1.58 14.58
N LEU A 25 -13.54 -1.08 14.05
CA LEU A 25 -13.05 -1.47 12.72
C LEU A 25 -12.27 -2.80 12.73
N HIS A 26 -11.78 -3.25 13.88
CA HIS A 26 -10.92 -4.44 13.97
C HIS A 26 -11.66 -5.72 13.49
N SER A 27 -12.96 -5.81 13.76
CA SER A 27 -13.81 -6.92 13.30
C SER A 27 -13.98 -6.95 11.77
N LYS A 28 -14.07 -5.79 11.11
CA LYS A 28 -14.11 -5.69 9.63
C LYS A 28 -12.79 -6.08 9.00
N TYR A 29 -11.66 -5.76 9.64
CA TYR A 29 -10.33 -6.10 9.13
C TYR A 29 -10.08 -7.60 9.04
N LEU A 30 -10.49 -8.37 10.05
CA LEU A 30 -10.33 -9.84 10.04
C LEU A 30 -11.08 -10.53 8.88
N VAL A 31 -12.10 -9.87 8.31
CA VAL A 31 -12.88 -10.39 7.18
C VAL A 31 -12.18 -10.13 5.83
N TYR A 32 -11.32 -9.12 5.74
CA TYR A 32 -10.55 -8.77 4.55
C TYR A 32 -9.07 -8.96 4.85
N ALA A 33 -8.54 -10.16 4.60
CA ALA A 33 -7.13 -10.50 4.73
C ALA A 33 -6.26 -9.54 3.91
N SER A 34 -5.90 -8.44 4.56
CA SER A 34 -5.13 -7.32 4.04
C SER A 34 -3.66 -7.62 4.30
N GLY A 35 -2.77 -7.27 3.38
CA GLY A 35 -1.33 -7.52 3.49
C GLY A 35 -0.64 -6.71 4.61
N LEU A 36 -1.39 -6.17 5.57
CA LEU A 36 -0.89 -5.32 6.64
C LEU A 36 -0.71 -6.11 7.94
N THR A 37 0.29 -5.73 8.73
CA THR A 37 0.38 -6.19 10.12
C THR A 37 -0.69 -5.49 10.98
N TYR A 38 -0.98 -6.01 12.17
CA TYR A 38 -1.90 -5.34 13.09
C TYR A 38 -1.46 -3.91 13.45
N GLU A 39 -0.15 -3.69 13.60
CA GLU A 39 0.41 -2.37 13.85
C GLU A 39 0.20 -1.43 12.66
N GLN A 40 0.46 -1.89 11.44
CA GLN A 40 0.22 -1.14 10.20
C GLN A 40 -1.26 -0.88 9.97
N TYR A 41 -2.12 -1.79 10.40
CA TYR A 41 -3.54 -1.58 10.41
C TYR A 41 -3.90 -0.44 11.36
N LEU A 42 -3.47 -0.46 12.62
CA LEU A 42 -3.75 0.61 13.57
C LEU A 42 -3.20 1.96 13.07
N ASN A 43 -2.00 1.96 12.50
CA ASN A 43 -1.35 3.13 11.95
C ASN A 43 -0.96 2.94 10.47
N PRO A 44 -1.87 3.26 9.51
CA PRO A 44 -1.64 3.08 8.08
C PRO A 44 -0.52 3.94 7.51
N TYR A 45 -0.01 4.93 8.26
CA TYR A 45 1.13 5.73 7.84
C TYR A 45 2.45 4.94 7.92
N LEU A 46 2.54 3.92 8.79
CA LEU A 46 3.73 3.07 8.91
C LEU A 46 4.00 2.28 7.63
N ILE A 47 2.96 1.73 7.01
CA ILE A 47 3.13 0.98 5.76
C ILE A 47 3.51 1.88 4.58
N ILE A 48 2.99 3.11 4.53
CA ILE A 48 3.42 4.11 3.53
C ILE A 48 4.92 4.35 3.66
N LYS A 49 5.42 4.56 4.88
CA LYS A 49 6.85 4.76 5.14
C LYS A 49 7.68 3.53 4.76
N HIS A 50 7.22 2.33 5.15
CA HIS A 50 7.89 1.07 4.86
C HIS A 50 8.07 0.84 3.36
N VAL A 51 6.99 0.91 2.58
CA VAL A 51 7.04 0.64 1.14
C VAL A 51 7.98 1.62 0.44
N PHE A 52 7.90 2.92 0.75
CA PHE A 52 8.77 3.92 0.13
C PHE A 52 10.22 3.91 0.63
N ASN A 53 10.53 3.16 1.69
CA ASN A 53 11.91 2.90 2.11
C ASN A 53 12.57 1.78 1.30
N GLU A 54 11.76 0.84 0.79
CA GLU A 54 12.23 -0.31 0.00
C GLU A 54 12.14 -0.04 -1.50
N GLN A 55 11.15 0.74 -1.93
CA GLN A 55 10.81 0.93 -3.33
C GLN A 55 10.58 2.41 -3.64
N SER A 56 11.28 2.93 -4.64
CA SER A 56 11.13 4.32 -5.04
C SER A 56 9.76 4.57 -5.71
N PHE A 57 9.27 5.81 -5.63
CA PHE A 57 8.03 6.19 -6.30
C PHE A 57 8.06 5.93 -7.81
N SER A 58 9.19 6.24 -8.47
CA SER A 58 9.34 5.99 -9.91
C SER A 58 9.33 4.51 -10.23
N GLN A 59 9.94 3.68 -9.37
CA GLN A 59 9.92 2.22 -9.55
C GLN A 59 8.49 1.68 -9.44
N ILE A 60 7.70 2.15 -8.47
CA ILE A 60 6.29 1.75 -8.34
C ILE A 60 5.48 2.17 -9.59
N GLU A 61 5.74 3.34 -10.17
CA GLU A 61 5.05 3.76 -11.41
C GLU A 61 5.42 2.88 -12.60
N LEU A 62 6.68 2.46 -12.74
CA LEU A 62 7.12 1.51 -13.78
C LEU A 62 6.53 0.12 -13.56
N ASP A 63 6.63 -0.41 -12.34
CA ASP A 63 6.13 -1.75 -12.04
C ASP A 63 4.61 -1.84 -12.21
N LEU A 64 3.88 -0.74 -12.00
CA LEU A 64 2.45 -0.66 -12.32
C LEU A 64 2.16 -0.86 -13.81
N GLU A 65 3.01 -0.33 -14.68
CA GLU A 65 2.89 -0.53 -16.14
C GLU A 65 3.12 -1.99 -16.50
N ASP A 66 4.18 -2.60 -15.96
CA ASP A 66 4.48 -4.03 -16.16
C ASP A 66 3.37 -4.93 -15.63
N ILE A 67 2.84 -4.64 -14.44
CA ILE A 67 1.68 -5.36 -13.87
C ILE A 67 0.47 -5.24 -14.81
N MET A 68 0.21 -4.04 -15.35
CA MET A 68 -0.90 -3.84 -16.30
C MET A 68 -0.70 -4.64 -17.58
N GLU A 69 0.51 -4.67 -18.14
CA GLU A 69 0.83 -5.45 -19.33
C GLU A 69 0.63 -6.96 -19.06
N HIS A 70 1.10 -7.47 -17.92
CA HIS A 70 0.92 -8.87 -17.55
C HIS A 70 -0.53 -9.26 -17.24
N THR A 71 -1.36 -8.33 -16.77
CA THR A 71 -2.76 -8.60 -16.38
C THR A 71 -3.76 -8.39 -17.52
N LEU A 72 -3.51 -7.43 -18.41
CA LEU A 72 -4.43 -7.04 -19.48
C LEU A 72 -3.89 -7.34 -20.89
N GLY A 73 -2.59 -7.56 -21.02
CA GLY A 73 -1.95 -7.85 -22.30
C GLY A 73 -1.89 -9.35 -22.61
N ASN A 74 -1.24 -9.67 -23.74
CA ASN A 74 -0.96 -11.05 -24.15
C ASN A 74 0.43 -11.49 -23.65
N ALA A 75 0.78 -11.17 -22.40
CA ALA A 75 2.06 -11.58 -21.84
C ALA A 75 2.14 -13.10 -21.81
N SER A 76 3.12 -13.67 -22.53
CA SER A 76 3.30 -15.13 -22.62
C SER A 76 4.09 -15.73 -21.46
N SER A 77 4.65 -14.89 -20.59
CA SER A 77 5.48 -15.28 -19.46
C SER A 77 4.91 -14.78 -18.13
N CYS A 78 5.20 -15.53 -17.06
CA CYS A 78 4.91 -15.07 -15.70
C CYS A 78 5.68 -13.77 -15.39
N PRO A 79 5.11 -12.89 -14.55
CA PRO A 79 5.83 -11.73 -14.03
C PRO A 79 7.03 -12.18 -13.19
N SER A 80 8.06 -11.33 -13.13
CA SER A 80 9.22 -11.57 -12.26
C SER A 80 8.83 -11.51 -10.78
N GLU A 81 9.71 -12.00 -9.91
CA GLU A 81 9.52 -11.92 -8.45
C GLU A 81 9.45 -10.45 -7.98
N ASP A 82 10.28 -9.57 -8.54
CA ASP A 82 10.26 -8.14 -8.23
C ASP A 82 8.89 -7.52 -8.55
N ILE A 83 8.30 -7.87 -9.71
CA ILE A 83 6.96 -7.40 -10.09
C ILE A 83 5.88 -7.94 -9.15
N CYS A 84 6.00 -9.20 -8.71
CA CYS A 84 5.10 -9.77 -7.72
C CYS A 84 5.20 -9.03 -6.36
N ILE A 85 6.41 -8.70 -5.91
CA ILE A 85 6.65 -7.93 -4.69
C ILE A 85 6.04 -6.53 -4.82
N SER A 86 6.25 -5.88 -5.95
CA SER A 86 5.67 -4.56 -6.24
C SER A 86 4.15 -4.60 -6.24
N PHE A 87 3.54 -5.63 -6.82
CA PHE A 87 2.09 -5.84 -6.76
C PHE A 87 1.59 -5.94 -5.31
N ILE A 88 2.27 -6.70 -4.45
CA ILE A 88 1.93 -6.81 -3.03
C ILE A 88 2.05 -5.44 -2.34
N ASN A 89 3.15 -4.72 -2.56
CA ASN A 89 3.37 -3.40 -1.98
C ASN A 89 2.31 -2.37 -2.41
N ILE A 90 1.92 -2.39 -3.68
CA ILE A 90 0.83 -1.55 -4.21
C ILE A 90 -0.48 -1.85 -3.50
N ASN A 91 -0.86 -3.13 -3.35
CA ASN A 91 -2.08 -3.50 -2.63
C ASN A 91 -2.04 -3.06 -1.16
N ARG A 92 -0.90 -3.21 -0.48
CA ARG A 92 -0.72 -2.71 0.90
C ARG A 92 -0.87 -1.18 0.99
N LEU A 93 -0.38 -0.44 -0.01
CA LEU A 93 -0.60 1.01 -0.11
C LEU A 93 -2.08 1.36 -0.37
N LEU A 94 -2.81 0.55 -1.16
CA LEU A 94 -4.24 0.74 -1.38
C LEU A 94 -5.04 0.50 -0.09
N ASP A 95 -4.74 -0.57 0.65
CA ASP A 95 -5.34 -0.85 1.96
C ASP A 95 -5.10 0.32 2.93
N ALA A 96 -3.88 0.83 3.00
CA ALA A 96 -3.52 1.97 3.83
C ALA A 96 -4.31 3.23 3.44
N CYS A 97 -4.33 3.55 2.14
CA CYS A 97 -5.05 4.69 1.61
C CYS A 97 -6.59 4.51 1.85
N TRP A 98 -7.15 3.29 1.82
CA TRP A 98 -8.55 3.01 2.19
C TRP A 98 -8.82 3.26 3.68
N LEU A 99 -7.93 2.79 4.56
CA LEU A 99 -8.04 3.03 6.02
C LEU A 99 -7.99 4.52 6.34
N ILE A 100 -7.16 5.30 5.65
CA ILE A 100 -7.07 6.75 5.85
C ILE A 100 -8.35 7.47 5.40
N CYS A 101 -9.02 6.97 4.36
CA CYS A 101 -10.23 7.59 3.81
C CYS A 101 -11.53 7.18 4.50
N ASN A 102 -11.60 5.97 5.07
CA ASN A 102 -12.83 5.38 5.60
C ASN A 102 -12.82 5.23 7.13
N ARG A 103 -11.75 5.69 7.80
CA ARG A 103 -11.72 5.92 9.25
C ARG A 103 -12.17 7.34 9.56
#